data_AF-A0A448WPU2-F1
#
_entry.id   AF-A0A448WPU2-F1
#
_cell.length_a   1.000
_cell.length_b   1.000
_cell.length_c   1.000
_cell.angle_alpha   90.00
_cell.angle_beta   90.00
_cell.angle_gamma   90.00
#
_symmetry.space_group_name_H-M   'P 1'
#
loop_
_entity.id
_entity.type
_entity.pdbx_description
1 polymer ?
#
loop_
_entity_poly.entity_id
_entity_poly.type
_entity_poly.pdbx_seq_one_letter_code
_entity_poly.pdbx_strand_id
1 'polypeptide(L)' 'MSDKWINFGFEPDPLVPYVEPGRSQLDEVRVTAMMAMGFRREELESSVVLPEFDHIYATYNLLPAAPSEFAE' A
#
# COMPACT_ATOMS: atom_id res chain seq x y z
N MET A 1 23.92 8.91 4.35
CA MET A 1 23.73 8.39 2.98
C MET A 1 24.47 9.22 1.93
N SER A 2 25.43 10.05 2.35
CA SER A 2 26.18 11.00 1.50
C SER A 2 27.60 10.52 1.15
N ASP A 3 27.89 9.23 1.38
CA ASP A 3 29.17 8.63 0.98
C ASP A 3 29.24 8.47 -0.55
N LYS A 4 30.42 8.69 -1.13
CA LYS A 4 30.62 8.65 -2.59
C LYS A 4 30.41 7.26 -3.18
N TRP A 5 30.74 6.19 -2.47
CA TRP A 5 30.55 4.83 -2.98
C TRP A 5 29.07 4.44 -3.03
N ILE A 6 28.27 4.93 -2.08
CA ILE A 6 26.84 4.61 -1.99
C ILE A 6 26.03 5.32 -3.08
N ASN A 7 26.53 6.43 -3.62
CA ASN A 7 25.83 7.24 -4.63
C ASN A 7 26.44 7.17 -6.03
N PHE A 8 27.39 6.26 -6.26
CA PHE A 8 28.06 6.14 -7.56
C PHE A 8 27.07 5.68 -8.64
N GLY A 9 26.92 6.46 -9.72
CA GLY A 9 25.94 6.22 -10.79
C GLY A 9 24.52 6.71 -10.48
N PHE A 10 24.29 7.28 -9.29
CA PHE A 10 23.04 7.91 -8.86
C PHE A 10 23.28 9.39 -8.48
N GLU A 11 24.25 10.05 -9.12
CA GLU A 11 24.53 11.47 -8.92
C GLU A 11 23.32 12.42 -9.08
N PRO A 12 22.36 12.19 -10.01
CA PRO A 12 21.17 13.04 -10.10
C PRO A 12 20.11 12.75 -9.02
N ASP A 13 20.15 11.60 -8.36
CA ASP A 13 19.20 11.20 -7.31
C ASP A 13 19.94 10.53 -6.14
N PRO A 14 20.65 11.32 -5.32
CA PRO A 14 21.44 10.79 -4.23
C PRO A 14 20.53 10.17 -3.17
N LEU A 15 21.02 9.12 -2.54
CA LEU A 15 20.32 8.40 -1.49
C LEU A 15 19.99 9.36 -0.32
N VAL A 16 18.70 9.58 -0.10
CA VAL A 16 18.17 10.36 1.01
C VAL A 16 17.43 9.47 2.01
N PRO A 17 17.30 9.88 3.28
CA PRO A 17 16.42 9.19 4.22
C PRO A 17 15.02 9.06 3.63
N TYR A 18 14.50 7.83 3.65
CA TYR A 18 13.15 7.56 3.17
C TYR A 18 12.13 8.31 4.04
N VAL A 19 11.20 8.99 3.37
CA VAL A 19 10.04 9.60 4.02
C VAL A 19 8.86 8.68 3.77
N GLU A 20 8.26 8.18 4.85
CA GLU A 20 7.08 7.36 4.75
C GLU A 20 5.96 8.17 4.07
N PRO A 21 5.38 7.68 2.97
CA PRO A 21 4.24 8.35 2.35
C PRO A 21 3.11 8.40 3.36
N GLY A 22 2.30 9.47 3.29
CA GLY A 22 1.11 9.56 4.12
C GLY A 22 0.24 8.31 3.94
N ARG A 23 -0.41 7.84 5.01
CA ARG A 23 -1.34 6.71 4.93
C ARG A 23 -2.31 6.96 3.79
N SER A 24 -2.34 6.06 2.80
CA SER A 24 -3.26 6.18 1.67
C SER A 24 -4.69 6.19 2.20
N GLN A 25 -5.50 7.14 1.73
CA GLN A 25 -6.96 7.01 1.85
C GLN A 25 -7.37 5.66 1.21
N LEU A 26 -8.42 5.05 1.76
CA LEU A 26 -8.97 3.79 1.26
C LEU A 26 -9.10 3.84 -0.27
N ASP A 27 -8.45 2.88 -0.92
CA ASP A 27 -8.48 2.72 -2.36
C ASP A 27 -9.84 2.14 -2.75
N GLU A 28 -10.63 2.90 -3.51
CA GLU A 28 -11.97 2.50 -3.92
C GLU A 28 -11.98 1.19 -4.73
N VAL A 29 -10.91 0.87 -5.46
CA VAL A 29 -10.78 -0.37 -6.23
C VAL A 29 -10.71 -1.57 -5.29
N ARG A 30 -9.87 -1.47 -4.25
CA ARG A 30 -9.73 -2.51 -3.22
C ARG A 30 -11.00 -2.63 -2.37
N VAL A 31 -11.62 -1.51 -2.00
CA VAL A 31 -12.88 -1.51 -1.27
C VAL A 31 -13.98 -2.20 -2.08
N THR A 32 -14.09 -1.90 -3.37
CA THR A 32 -15.09 -2.54 -4.26
C THR A 32 -14.84 -4.04 -4.38
N ALA A 33 -13.58 -4.47 -4.53
CA ALA A 33 -13.23 -5.88 -4.56
C ALA A 33 -13.59 -6.59 -3.25
N MET A 34 -13.32 -5.98 -2.09
CA MET A 34 -13.66 -6.57 -0.79
C MET A 34 -15.17 -6.57 -0.52
N MET A 35 -15.91 -5.55 -0.97
CA MET A 35 -17.38 -5.58 -0.93
C MET A 35 -17.93 -6.75 -1.76
N ALA A 36 -17.35 -7.05 -2.92
CA ALA A 36 -17.72 -8.21 -3.73
C ALA A 36 -17.40 -9.55 -3.04
N MET A 37 -16.40 -9.59 -2.16
CA MET A 37 -16.07 -10.76 -1.32
C MET A 37 -16.99 -10.90 -0.09
N GLY A 38 -17.84 -9.90 0.20
CA GLY A 38 -18.81 -9.92 1.30
C GLY A 38 -18.43 -9.09 2.53
N PHE A 39 -17.35 -8.32 2.49
CA PHE A 39 -16.97 -7.41 3.59
C PHE A 39 -17.82 -6.13 3.57
N ARG A 40 -18.11 -5.57 4.75
CA ARG A 40 -18.82 -4.29 4.86
C ARG A 40 -17.84 -3.12 4.80
N ARG A 41 -18.23 -2.03 4.13
CA ARG A 41 -17.42 -0.80 4.04
C ARG A 41 -17.08 -0.23 5.42
N GLU A 42 -18.01 -0.28 6.36
CA GLU A 42 -17.80 0.21 7.74
C GLU A 42 -16.68 -0.55 8.46
N GLU A 43 -16.60 -1.87 8.27
CA GLU A 43 -15.56 -2.73 8.87
C GLU A 43 -14.19 -2.50 8.22
N LEU A 44 -14.18 -2.21 6.92
CA LEU A 44 -12.99 -1.82 6.18
C LEU A 44 -12.45 -0.47 6.65
N GLU A 45 -13.34 0.51 6.84
CA GLU A 45 -12.98 1.81 7.38
C GLU A 45 -12.41 1.71 8.79
N SER A 46 -13.05 0.95 9.68
CA SER A 46 -12.53 0.76 11.04
C SER A 46 -11.16 0.07 11.02
N SER A 47 -11.03 -1.03 10.29
CA SER A 47 -9.81 -1.87 10.29
C SER A 47 -8.62 -1.22 9.57
N VAL A 48 -8.84 -0.54 8.45
CA VAL A 48 -7.76 0.02 7.61
C VAL A 48 -7.34 1.41 8.07
N VAL A 49 -8.29 2.26 8.49
CA VAL A 49 -7.97 3.63 8.95
C VAL A 49 -7.38 3.60 10.35
N LEU A 50 -7.95 2.78 11.26
CA LEU A 50 -7.35 2.43 12.53
C LEU A 50 -6.77 1.02 12.41
N PRO A 51 -5.47 0.87 12.14
CA PRO A 51 -4.89 -0.44 11.84
C PRO A 51 -5.00 -1.37 13.04
N GLU A 52 -6.04 -2.20 13.04
CA GLU A 52 -6.27 -3.26 14.02
C GLU A 52 -5.45 -4.51 13.69
N PHE A 53 -4.82 -4.55 12.51
CA PHE A 53 -4.01 -5.67 12.00
C PHE A 53 -4.77 -7.01 12.01
N ASP A 54 -6.07 -6.95 11.78
CA ASP A 54 -6.94 -8.12 11.73
C ASP A 54 -6.95 -8.76 10.34
N HIS A 55 -7.81 -9.77 10.16
CA HIS A 55 -7.97 -10.45 8.87
C HIS A 55 -8.48 -9.52 7.75
N ILE A 56 -9.29 -8.50 8.05
CA ILE A 56 -9.76 -7.52 7.06
C ILE A 56 -8.57 -6.66 6.61
N TYR A 57 -7.77 -6.17 7.55
CA TYR A 57 -6.56 -5.41 7.28
C TYR A 57 -5.59 -6.21 6.40
N ALA A 58 -5.36 -7.47 6.73
CA ALA A 58 -4.48 -8.35 5.97
C ALA A 58 -5.00 -8.55 4.54
N THR A 59 -6.28 -8.89 4.39
CA THR A 59 -6.91 -9.11 3.08
C THR A 59 -6.81 -7.86 2.21
N TYR A 60 -7.10 -6.68 2.78
CA TYR A 60 -7.03 -5.40 2.08
C TYR A 60 -5.61 -5.10 1.55
N ASN A 61 -4.58 -5.35 2.35
CA ASN A 61 -3.19 -5.09 1.96
C ASN A 61 -2.63 -6.12 0.97
N LEU A 62 -3.16 -7.34 0.96
CA LEU A 62 -2.79 -8.38 0.01
C LEU A 62 -3.42 -8.18 -1.36
N LEU A 63 -4.50 -7.39 -1.47
CA LEU A 63 -5.10 -7.08 -2.76
C LEU A 63 -4.17 -6.20 -3.59
N PRO A 64 -3.97 -6.53 -4.88
CA PRO A 64 -3.12 -5.74 -5.73
C PRO A 64 -3.76 -4.37 -5.99
N ALA A 65 -2.95 -3.32 -6.11
CA ALA A 65 -3.42 -1.95 -6.40
C ALA A 65 -3.91 -1.80 -7.85
N ALA A 66 -3.52 -2.72 -8.73
CA ALA A 66 -3.99 -2.84 -10.11
C ALA A 66 -4.25 -4.33 -10.40
N PRO A 67 -5.18 -4.69 -11.31
CA PRO A 67 -5.29 -6.08 -11.76
C PRO A 67 -3.91 -6.54 -12.24
N SER A 68 -3.48 -7.71 -11.78
CA SER A 68 -2.15 -8.22 -12.14
C SER A 68 -2.05 -8.31 -13.65
N GLU A 69 -1.00 -7.74 -14.26
CA GLU A 69 -0.73 -7.87 -15.70
C GLU A 69 -0.51 -9.34 -16.13
N PHE A 70 -0.44 -10.28 -15.16
CA PHE A 70 -0.32 -11.72 -15.37
C PHE A 70 -1.67 -12.47 -15.42
N ALA A 71 -2.79 -11.76 -15.61
CA ALA A 71 -4.06 -12.40 -15.92
C ALA A 71 -4.14 -12.71 -17.44
N GLU A 72 -3.37 -13.70 -17.89
CA GLU A 72 -3.56 -14.41 -19.17
C GLU A 72 -3.91 -15.88 -18.92
#